data_AF-A0A969KGP0-F1
#
_entry.id   AF-A0A969KGP0-F1
#
_cell.length_a   1.000
_cell.length_b   1.000
_cell.length_c   1.000
_cell.angle_alpha   90.00
_cell.angle_beta   90.00
_cell.angle_gamma   90.00
#
_symmetry.space_group_name_H-M   'P 1'
#
loop_
_entity.id
_entity.type
_entity.pdbx_description
1 polymer ?
#
loop_
_entity_poly.entity_id
_entity_poly.type
_entity_poly.pdbx_seq_one_letter_code
_entity_poly.pdbx_strand_id
1 'polypeptide(L)' 'MPKRTGIPRKPMTEAENWVAERQAPIAAEPTPKVEKMKRLTIDVPESLHRSLKLKSVAEGMTMADLVRSWIEEKI' A
#
# COMPACT_ATOMS: atom_id res chain seq x y z
N MET A 1 -36.46 -40.80 -13.25
CA MET A 1 -35.36 -40.58 -12.28
C MET A 1 -34.87 -39.14 -12.40
N PRO A 2 -35.31 -38.17 -11.58
CA PRO A 2 -34.84 -36.80 -11.72
C PRO A 2 -33.47 -36.64 -11.05
N LYS A 3 -32.54 -36.00 -11.77
CA LYS A 3 -31.13 -35.82 -11.35
C LYS A 3 -31.02 -34.72 -10.28
N ARG A 4 -30.31 -35.01 -9.18
CA ARG A 4 -29.91 -34.02 -8.17
C ARG A 4 -28.83 -33.11 -8.74
N THR A 5 -29.19 -31.88 -9.08
CA THR A 5 -28.23 -30.80 -9.29
C THR A 5 -28.58 -29.63 -8.39
N GLY A 6 -27.71 -29.38 -7.41
CA GLY A 6 -27.81 -28.24 -6.52
C GLY A 6 -26.67 -28.29 -5.52
N ILE A 7 -25.48 -27.88 -5.94
CA ILE A 7 -24.37 -27.60 -5.01
C ILE A 7 -24.84 -26.44 -4.12
N PRO A 8 -24.95 -26.60 -2.80
CA PRO A 8 -25.36 -25.50 -1.94
C PRO A 8 -24.30 -24.39 -1.98
N ARG A 9 -24.74 -23.14 -2.13
CA ARG A 9 -23.85 -21.97 -2.06
C ARG A 9 -23.14 -21.98 -0.71
N LYS A 10 -21.81 -21.87 -0.74
CA LYS A 10 -20.99 -21.82 0.47
C LYS A 10 -21.47 -20.63 1.33
N PRO A 11 -21.74 -20.83 2.64
CA PRO A 11 -22.07 -19.72 3.51
C PRO A 11 -20.89 -18.73 3.50
N MET A 12 -21.22 -17.45 3.35
CA MET A 12 -20.26 -16.34 3.36
C MET A 12 -19.48 -16.41 4.68
N THR A 13 -18.19 -16.76 4.59
CA THR A 13 -17.32 -16.91 5.75
C THR A 13 -16.91 -15.54 6.29
N GLU A 14 -16.51 -15.49 7.56
CA GLU A 14 -15.96 -14.31 8.24
C GLU A 14 -14.85 -13.60 7.45
N ALA A 15 -14.09 -14.35 6.64
CA ALA A 15 -13.09 -13.82 5.73
C ALA A 15 -13.64 -12.88 4.64
N GLU A 16 -14.86 -13.11 4.14
CA GLU A 16 -15.49 -12.24 3.13
C GLU A 16 -15.98 -10.94 3.77
N ASN A 17 -16.46 -10.99 5.02
CA ASN A 17 -16.83 -9.80 5.79
C ASN A 17 -15.62 -8.89 6.06
N TRP A 18 -14.46 -9.47 6.37
CA TRP A 18 -13.21 -8.73 6.58
C TRP A 18 -12.70 -7.98 5.33
N VAL A 19 -13.04 -8.47 4.13
CA VAL A 19 -12.73 -7.76 2.87
C VAL A 19 -13.72 -6.62 2.64
N ALA A 20 -15.02 -6.85 2.90
CA ALA A 20 -16.06 -5.85 2.72
C ALA A 20 -15.89 -4.63 3.65
N GLU A 21 -15.44 -4.82 4.89
CA GLU A 21 -15.18 -3.73 5.85
C GLU A 21 -14.10 -2.76 5.36
N ARG A 22 -13.11 -3.23 4.58
CA ARG A 22 -12.10 -2.34 3.97
C ARG A 22 -12.59 -1.59 2.74
N GLN A 23 -13.70 -2.02 2.15
CA GLN A 23 -14.30 -1.43 0.96
C GLN A 23 -15.44 -0.46 1.27
N ALA A 24 -15.63 -0.11 2.55
CA ALA A 24 -16.44 1.04 2.90
C ALA A 24 -15.89 2.29 2.17
N PRO A 25 -16.68 2.93 1.28
CA PRO A 25 -16.26 4.16 0.64
C PRO A 25 -16.19 5.23 1.73
N ILE A 26 -14.96 5.59 2.09
CA ILE A 26 -14.70 6.72 2.98
C ILE A 26 -15.30 7.94 2.28
N ALA A 27 -16.44 8.41 2.80
CA ALA A 27 -17.07 9.63 2.35
C ALA A 27 -16.03 10.75 2.38
N ALA A 28 -15.75 11.30 1.20
CA ALA A 28 -14.73 12.31 1.01
C ALA A 28 -15.14 13.60 1.72
N GLU A 29 -14.71 13.77 2.96
CA GLU A 29 -14.59 15.09 3.57
C GLU A 29 -13.58 15.92 2.75
N PRO A 30 -13.75 17.25 2.64
CA PRO A 30 -12.80 18.10 1.94
C PRO A 30 -11.53 18.21 2.78
N THR A 31 -10.69 17.19 2.71
CA THR A 31 -9.35 17.22 3.26
C THR A 31 -8.57 18.36 2.59
N PRO A 32 -7.67 19.03 3.33
CA PRO A 32 -6.74 20.00 2.74
C PRO A 32 -6.10 19.38 1.51
N LYS A 33 -5.68 20.22 0.55
CA LYS A 33 -5.13 19.83 -0.75
C LYS A 33 -3.81 19.06 -0.54
N VAL A 34 -3.88 17.83 -0.02
CA VAL A 34 -2.78 16.89 0.10
C VAL A 34 -2.45 16.55 -1.33
N GLU A 35 -1.33 17.07 -1.82
CA GLU A 35 -0.87 16.78 -3.15
C GLU A 35 -0.80 15.26 -3.32
N LYS A 36 -1.47 14.77 -4.37
CA LYS A 36 -1.55 13.33 -4.62
C LYS A 36 -0.14 12.82 -4.86
N MET A 37 0.37 11.99 -3.94
CA MET A 37 1.67 11.35 -4.08
C MET A 37 1.70 10.49 -5.35
N LYS A 38 2.60 10.80 -6.28
CA LYS A 38 2.88 9.97 -7.46
C LYS A 38 3.96 8.95 -7.12
N ARG A 39 3.81 7.71 -7.58
CA ARG A 39 4.82 6.65 -7.38
C ARG A 39 5.99 6.87 -8.35
N LEU A 40 7.19 6.86 -7.82
CA LEU A 40 8.44 6.85 -8.58
C LEU A 40 9.08 5.47 -8.40
N THR A 41 9.24 4.71 -9.49
CA THR A 41 9.94 3.42 -9.49
C THR A 41 11.32 3.61 -10.12
N ILE A 42 12.37 3.27 -9.38
CA ILE A 42 13.75 3.35 -9.85
C ILE A 42 14.47 2.05 -9.53
N ASP A 43 15.28 1.58 -10.46
CA ASP A 43 16.18 0.47 -10.24
C ASP A 43 17.49 0.99 -9.66
N VAL A 44 17.95 0.36 -8.58
CA VAL A 44 19.19 0.72 -7.89
C VAL A 44 20.07 -0.53 -7.69
N PRO A 45 21.40 -0.42 -7.80
CA PRO A 45 22.29 -1.53 -7.47
C PRO A 45 22.11 -1.99 -6.03
N GLU A 46 22.30 -3.30 -5.77
CA GLU A 46 22.12 -3.90 -4.44
C GLU A 46 22.97 -3.21 -3.36
N SER A 47 24.22 -2.88 -3.69
CA SER A 47 25.13 -2.18 -2.78
C SER A 47 24.59 -0.80 -2.35
N LEU A 48 23.98 -0.07 -3.29
CA LEU A 48 23.36 1.23 -3.02
C LEU A 48 22.11 1.05 -2.16
N HIS A 49 21.25 0.10 -2.52
CA HIS A 49 20.04 -0.20 -1.74
C HIS A 49 20.36 -0.57 -0.28
N ARG A 50 21.41 -1.38 -0.07
CA ARG A 50 21.88 -1.74 1.28
C ARG A 50 22.36 -0.51 2.06
N SER A 51 23.15 0.35 1.42
CA SER A 51 23.66 1.58 2.03
C SER A 51 22.51 2.54 2.38
N LEU A 52 21.53 2.69 1.49
CA LEU A 52 20.34 3.50 1.69
C LEU A 52 19.52 3.01 2.89
N LYS A 53 19.33 1.69 3.00
CA LYS A 53 18.62 1.07 4.12
C LYS A 53 19.34 1.28 5.46
N LEU A 54 20.67 1.21 5.49
CA LEU A 54 21.43 1.49 6.70
C LEU A 54 21.32 2.96 7.12
N LYS A 55 21.37 3.88 6.16
CA LYS A 55 21.17 5.32 6.43
C LYS A 55 19.79 5.63 6.99
N SER A 56 18.73 5.04 6.43
CA SER A 56 17.37 5.27 6.94
C SER A 56 17.21 4.82 8.39
N VAL A 57 17.87 3.72 8.78
CA VAL A 57 17.88 3.25 10.18
C VAL A 57 18.66 4.22 11.08
N ALA A 58 19.81 4.73 10.62
CA ALA A 58 20.61 5.68 11.39
C ALA A 58 19.89 7.01 11.64
N GLU A 59 19.12 7.49 10.66
CA GLU A 59 18.35 8.73 10.75
C GLU A 59 16.97 8.55 11.42
N GLY A 60 16.54 7.30 11.66
CA GLY A 60 15.24 7.01 12.27
C GLY A 60 14.03 7.33 11.37
N MET A 61 14.23 7.41 10.06
CA MET A 61 13.21 7.75 9.06
C MET A 61 12.91 6.57 8.13
N THR A 62 11.77 6.62 7.43
CA THR A 62 11.51 5.62 6.38
C THR A 62 12.42 5.88 5.17
N MET A 63 12.76 4.84 4.42
CA MET A 63 13.53 5.00 3.17
C MET A 63 12.83 5.94 2.19
N ALA A 64 11.49 5.95 2.17
CA ALA A 64 10.73 6.84 1.30
C ALA A 64 10.89 8.31 1.71
N ASP A 65 10.87 8.61 3.00
CA ASP A 65 11.01 9.99 3.49
C ASP A 65 12.43 10.52 3.31
N LEU A 66 13.44 9.67 3.55
CA LEU A 66 14.83 10.02 3.31
C LEU A 66 15.09 10.31 1.82
N VAL A 67 14.54 9.49 0.92
CA VAL A 67 14.64 9.73 -0.53
C VAL A 67 13.88 11.00 -0.94
N ARG A 68 12.70 11.26 -0.36
CA ARG A 68 11.96 12.52 -0.59
C ARG A 68 12.79 13.74 -0.18
N SER A 69 13.37 13.71 1.02
CA SER A 69 14.20 14.80 1.53
C SER A 69 15.42 15.06 0.63
N TRP A 70 16.08 14.01 0.14
CA TRP A 70 17.20 14.19 -0.79
C TRP A 70 16.77 14.76 -2.15
N ILE A 71 15.60 14.37 -2.65
CA ILE A 71 15.06 14.92 -3.90
C ILE A 71 14.67 16.39 -3.71
N GLU A 72 14.04 16.73 -2.58
CA GLU A 72 13.67 18.12 -2.22
C GLU A 72 14.89 19.02 -1.98
N GLU A 73 16.00 18.49 -1.47
CA GLU A 73 17.25 19.26 -1.31
C GLU A 73 17.95 19.55 -2.65
N LYS A 74 17.81 18.65 -3.63
CA LYS A 74 18.57 18.70 -4.89
C LYS A 74 17.83 19.36 -6.05
N ILE A 75 16.52 19.55 -5.95
CA ILE A 75 15.70 20.23 -6.95
C ILE A 75 15.46 21.67 -6.49
#